data_AF-A0A0V0HN01-F1
#
_entry.id   AF-A0A0V0HN01-F1
#
_cell.length_a   1.000
_cell.length_b   1.000
_cell.length_c   1.000
_cell.angle_alpha   90.00
_cell.angle_beta   90.00
_cell.angle_gamma   90.00
#
_symmetry.space_group_name_H-M   'P 1'
#
loop_
_entity.id
_entity.type
_entity.pdbx_description
1 polymer ?
#
loop_
_entity_poly.entity_id
_entity_poly.type
_entity_poly.pdbx_seq_one_letter_code
_entity_poly.pdbx_strand_id
1 'polypeptide(L)'
;MTIDFEAAKDGELNVKSNGTSKKTFKFDAIFSPQANQAEVFEDTAPLATSVLDGYNACIFAYGQTGTGKTFTMEGTEESRGVNYRTLEELFRIIEERKNAVRYEISVSVLEVYNEQIRDLLVSGSQQGVKRLEIKQDGEGMHHVPGLVEAHVNNMNEVWEALRTGSNARAVGSTNANEHSSRSHCIHCVMVKGENLLNGECTRSKLWLIDLAGSERIAKTEVQGERLKETQNINRSLSALGDVISSLATKSAHIPFRNSKLTHLLQDSLGGDSKTLMFVQ
;
A
#
# COMPACT_ATOMS: atom_id res chain seq x y z
N MET A 1 23.54 -15.80 10.72
CA MET A 1 22.10 -16.17 10.81
C MET A 1 21.81 -16.98 9.57
N THR A 2 21.22 -18.15 9.72
CA THR A 2 20.85 -19.03 8.61
C THR A 2 19.34 -19.17 8.62
N ILE A 3 18.71 -18.89 7.48
CA ILE A 3 17.28 -19.05 7.28
C ILE A 3 17.07 -20.37 6.55
N ASP A 4 16.20 -21.20 7.12
CA ASP A 4 15.87 -22.51 6.59
C ASP A 4 14.50 -22.44 5.89
N PHE A 5 14.54 -22.47 4.56
CA PHE A 5 13.35 -22.41 3.71
C PHE A 5 12.79 -23.80 3.37
N GLU A 6 13.36 -24.91 3.88
CA GLU A 6 12.85 -26.26 3.59
C GLU A 6 11.43 -26.48 4.15
N ALA A 7 11.13 -25.83 5.28
CA ALA A 7 9.80 -25.86 5.93
C ALA A 7 8.84 -24.74 5.43
N ALA A 8 9.27 -23.92 4.47
CA ALA A 8 8.48 -22.77 4.00
C ALA A 8 7.13 -23.18 3.36
N LYS A 9 7.03 -24.41 2.86
CA LYS A 9 5.80 -24.95 2.24
C LYS A 9 4.64 -25.12 3.21
N ASP A 10 4.91 -25.21 4.52
CA ASP A 10 3.89 -25.32 5.57
C ASP A 10 3.62 -23.97 6.26
N GLY A 11 4.10 -22.86 5.69
CA GLY A 11 3.98 -21.52 6.29
C GLY A 11 4.86 -21.30 7.51
N GLU A 12 5.82 -22.20 7.80
CA GLU A 12 6.75 -22.07 8.93
C GLU A 12 8.16 -21.63 8.49
N LEU A 13 8.61 -20.48 8.99
CA LEU A 13 9.95 -19.97 8.78
C LEU A 13 10.84 -20.23 9.99
N ASN A 14 11.93 -20.96 9.77
CA ASN A 14 12.86 -21.33 10.83
C ASN A 14 14.15 -20.50 10.74
N VAL A 15 14.41 -19.70 11.77
CA VAL A 15 15.60 -18.83 11.85
C VAL A 15 16.58 -19.39 12.88
N LYS A 16 17.78 -19.73 12.41
CA LYS A 16 18.90 -20.18 13.25
C LYS A 16 19.91 -19.05 13.39
N SER A 17 20.22 -18.65 14.62
CA SER A 17 21.30 -17.72 14.92
C SER A 17 22.49 -18.48 15.52
N ASN A 18 23.72 -18.11 15.16
CA ASN A 18 24.92 -18.83 15.57
C ASN A 18 25.03 -18.82 17.10
N GLY A 19 24.77 -19.97 17.74
CA GLY A 19 24.84 -20.16 19.19
C GLY A 19 23.55 -19.95 19.99
N THR A 20 22.38 -19.81 19.37
CA THR A 20 21.08 -19.63 20.07
C THR A 20 19.98 -20.58 19.60
N SER A 21 18.91 -20.71 20.40
CA SER A 21 17.73 -21.53 20.13
C SER A 21 17.04 -21.16 18.81
N LYS A 22 16.64 -22.20 18.05
CA LYS A 22 15.80 -22.08 16.84
C LYS A 22 14.55 -21.24 17.15
N LYS A 23 14.30 -20.19 16.37
CA LYS A 23 13.03 -19.45 16.39
C LYS A 23 12.19 -19.85 15.19
N THR A 24 10.91 -20.09 15.41
CA THR A 24 9.94 -20.44 14.36
C THR A 24 8.89 -19.33 14.27
N PHE A 25 8.64 -18.86 13.05
CA PHE A 25 7.61 -17.89 12.72
C PHE A 25 6.58 -18.54 11.80
N LYS A 26 5.32 -18.10 11.87
CA LYS A 26 4.23 -18.62 11.05
C LYS A 26 3.65 -17.51 10.18
N PHE A 27 3.41 -17.81 8.92
CA PHE A 27 2.83 -16.91 7.93
C PHE A 27 1.82 -17.66 7.07
N ASP A 28 0.93 -16.93 6.39
CA ASP A 28 -0.01 -17.52 5.43
C ASP A 28 0.73 -18.08 4.20
N ALA A 29 1.80 -17.41 3.77
CA ALA A 29 2.69 -17.84 2.69
C ALA A 29 4.13 -17.37 2.95
N ILE A 30 5.13 -18.11 2.43
CA ILE A 30 6.55 -17.77 2.51
C ILE A 30 7.18 -17.89 1.13
N PHE A 31 7.74 -16.78 0.63
CA PHE A 31 8.48 -16.74 -0.63
C PHE A 31 9.99 -16.85 -0.37
N SER A 32 10.65 -17.77 -1.07
CA SER A 32 12.11 -17.88 -1.01
C SER A 32 12.79 -16.81 -1.89
N PRO A 33 14.11 -16.58 -1.76
CA PRO A 33 14.83 -15.66 -2.63
C PRO A 33 14.81 -16.02 -4.13
N GLN A 34 14.33 -17.22 -4.49
CA GLN A 34 14.18 -17.67 -5.88
C GLN A 34 12.80 -17.37 -6.44
N ALA A 35 11.83 -16.99 -5.59
CA ALA A 35 10.49 -16.65 -6.02
C ALA A 35 10.51 -15.42 -6.93
N ASN A 36 9.81 -15.51 -8.06
CA ASN A 36 9.69 -14.43 -9.03
C ASN A 36 8.41 -13.60 -8.81
N GLN A 37 8.29 -12.47 -9.52
CA GLN A 37 7.15 -11.56 -9.35
C GLN A 37 5.78 -12.17 -9.71
N ALA A 38 5.74 -13.14 -10.63
CA ALA A 38 4.50 -13.82 -10.99
C ALA A 38 4.04 -14.75 -9.88
N GLU A 39 4.96 -15.51 -9.27
CA GLU A 39 4.68 -16.37 -8.11
C GLU A 39 4.18 -15.54 -6.92
N VAL A 40 4.82 -14.40 -6.64
CA VAL A 40 4.38 -13.48 -5.57
C VAL A 40 2.99 -12.89 -5.87
N PHE A 41 2.67 -12.63 -7.14
CA PHE A 41 1.39 -12.06 -7.54
C PHE A 41 0.23 -13.06 -7.48
N GLU A 42 0.46 -14.35 -7.73
CA GLU A 42 -0.60 -15.37 -7.80
C GLU A 42 -1.47 -15.37 -6.52
N ASP A 43 -0.85 -15.24 -5.35
CA ASP A 43 -1.54 -15.17 -4.06
C ASP A 43 -2.30 -13.83 -3.85
N THR A 44 -1.95 -12.79 -4.61
CA THR A 44 -2.60 -11.46 -4.52
C THR A 44 -3.72 -11.26 -5.54
N ALA A 45 -3.71 -12.03 -6.64
CA ALA A 45 -4.66 -11.88 -7.76
C ALA A 45 -6.14 -11.86 -7.35
N PRO A 46 -6.61 -12.68 -6.37
CA PRO A 46 -8.01 -12.64 -5.93
C PRO A 46 -8.48 -11.28 -5.37
N LEU A 47 -7.55 -10.41 -4.95
CA LEU A 47 -7.89 -9.08 -4.46
C LEU A 47 -8.41 -8.16 -5.59
N ALA A 48 -7.93 -8.33 -6.83
CA ALA A 48 -8.45 -7.57 -7.98
C ALA A 48 -9.95 -7.83 -8.20
N THR A 49 -10.34 -9.12 -8.19
CA THR A 49 -11.75 -9.52 -8.26
C THR A 49 -12.56 -8.96 -7.10
N SER A 50 -12.02 -9.05 -5.88
CA SER A 50 -12.69 -8.57 -4.67
C SER A 50 -13.02 -7.08 -4.73
N VAL A 51 -12.10 -6.28 -5.27
CA VAL A 51 -12.30 -4.84 -5.46
C VAL A 51 -13.41 -4.58 -6.47
N LEU A 52 -13.43 -5.30 -7.60
CA LEU A 52 -14.49 -5.19 -8.61
C LEU A 52 -15.86 -5.68 -8.14
N ASP A 53 -15.89 -6.53 -7.11
CA ASP A 53 -17.10 -6.99 -6.43
C ASP A 53 -17.60 -6.02 -5.35
N GLY A 54 -16.88 -4.91 -5.11
CA GLY A 54 -17.29 -3.85 -4.18
C GLY A 54 -16.63 -3.88 -2.80
N TYR A 55 -15.65 -4.76 -2.56
CA TYR A 55 -14.92 -4.81 -1.30
C TYR A 55 -13.70 -3.89 -1.31
N ASN A 56 -13.44 -3.18 -0.22
CA ASN A 56 -12.17 -2.48 -0.06
C ASN A 56 -11.02 -3.49 0.08
N ALA A 57 -9.87 -3.17 -0.51
CA ALA A 57 -8.66 -3.95 -0.40
C ALA A 57 -7.44 -3.09 -0.12
N CYS A 58 -6.48 -3.64 0.63
CA CYS A 58 -5.24 -2.99 0.97
C CYS A 58 -4.09 -3.98 0.81
N ILE A 59 -3.09 -3.62 0.01
CA ILE A 59 -1.85 -4.38 -0.19
C ILE A 59 -0.70 -3.47 0.22
N PHE A 60 0.12 -3.90 1.18
CA PHE A 60 1.29 -3.14 1.59
C PHE A 60 2.54 -3.99 1.73
N ALA A 61 3.68 -3.42 1.34
CA ALA A 61 4.99 -3.97 1.66
C ALA A 61 5.59 -3.25 2.88
N TYR A 62 6.03 -4.03 3.86
CA TYR A 62 6.65 -3.58 5.10
C TYR A 62 8.01 -4.22 5.29
N GLY A 63 8.99 -3.45 5.73
CA GLY A 63 10.36 -3.92 5.84
C GLY A 63 11.37 -2.82 6.03
N GLN A 64 12.60 -3.20 6.38
CA GLN A 64 13.69 -2.23 6.51
C GLN A 64 14.07 -1.66 5.12
N THR A 65 14.73 -0.52 5.09
CA THR A 65 15.26 0.02 3.84
C THR A 65 16.20 -0.98 3.16
N GLY A 66 16.00 -1.18 1.85
CA GLY A 66 16.79 -2.12 1.05
C GLY A 66 16.33 -3.58 1.08
N THR A 67 15.25 -3.94 1.80
CA THR A 67 14.78 -5.34 1.85
C THR A 67 13.90 -5.77 0.67
N GLY A 68 13.57 -4.86 -0.24
CA GLY A 68 12.85 -5.20 -1.49
C GLY A 68 11.41 -4.69 -1.60
N LYS A 69 10.92 -3.83 -0.67
CA LYS A 69 9.54 -3.33 -0.69
C LYS A 69 9.10 -2.76 -2.03
N THR A 70 9.83 -1.76 -2.53
CA THR A 70 9.58 -1.14 -3.83
C THR A 70 9.73 -2.13 -4.98
N PHE A 71 10.64 -3.11 -4.88
CA PHE A 71 10.76 -4.16 -5.89
C PHE A 71 9.53 -5.07 -5.90
N THR A 72 9.00 -5.48 -4.76
CA THR A 72 7.76 -6.28 -4.68
C THR A 72 6.55 -5.48 -5.17
N MET A 73 6.40 -4.22 -4.77
CA MET A 73 5.23 -3.42 -5.13
C MET A 73 5.31 -2.91 -6.58
N GLU A 74 6.36 -2.20 -6.96
CA GLU A 74 6.49 -1.58 -8.29
C GLU A 74 7.24 -2.51 -9.28
N GLY A 75 8.36 -3.07 -8.83
CA GLY A 75 9.25 -3.87 -9.67
C GLY A 75 10.06 -3.05 -10.68
N THR A 76 10.61 -3.71 -11.69
CA THR A 76 11.30 -3.08 -12.83
C THR A 76 10.45 -3.17 -14.09
N GLU A 77 10.92 -2.61 -15.21
CA GLU A 77 10.23 -2.76 -16.50
C GLU A 77 10.19 -4.21 -16.97
N GLU A 78 11.26 -4.97 -16.73
CA GLU A 78 11.39 -6.38 -17.09
C GLU A 78 10.73 -7.31 -16.06
N SER A 79 10.56 -6.83 -14.83
CA SER A 79 10.07 -7.61 -13.69
C SER A 79 9.04 -6.80 -12.89
N ARG A 80 7.90 -6.55 -13.53
CA ARG A 80 6.77 -5.80 -12.96
C ARG A 80 6.28 -6.42 -11.65
N GLY A 81 6.11 -5.58 -10.63
CA GLY A 81 5.65 -5.97 -9.29
C GLY A 81 4.13 -6.06 -9.17
N VAL A 82 3.69 -6.22 -7.92
CA VAL A 82 2.28 -6.44 -7.54
C VAL A 82 1.36 -5.31 -7.98
N ASN A 83 1.81 -4.04 -7.96
CA ASN A 83 1.01 -2.88 -8.35
C ASN A 83 0.54 -3.00 -9.79
N TYR A 84 1.49 -3.22 -10.71
CA TYR A 84 1.20 -3.34 -12.14
C TYR A 84 0.34 -4.57 -12.41
N ARG A 85 0.70 -5.73 -11.85
CA ARG A 85 0.00 -7.00 -12.10
C ARG A 85 -1.43 -7.00 -11.57
N THR A 86 -1.67 -6.41 -10.40
CA THR A 86 -3.02 -6.27 -9.83
C THR A 86 -3.90 -5.39 -10.71
N LEU A 87 -3.34 -4.30 -11.23
CA LEU A 87 -4.07 -3.38 -12.10
C LEU A 87 -4.32 -3.99 -13.49
N GLU A 88 -3.34 -4.70 -14.05
CA GLU A 88 -3.50 -5.45 -15.30
C GLU A 88 -4.62 -6.50 -15.18
N GLU A 89 -4.63 -7.28 -14.09
CA GLU A 89 -5.67 -8.25 -13.80
C GLU A 89 -7.04 -7.60 -13.60
N LEU A 90 -7.10 -6.47 -12.90
CA LEU A 90 -8.32 -5.68 -12.73
C LEU A 90 -8.89 -5.26 -14.09
N PHE A 91 -8.08 -4.73 -15.00
CA PHE A 91 -8.54 -4.33 -16.34
C PHE A 91 -8.91 -5.53 -17.22
N ARG A 92 -8.21 -6.67 -17.07
CA ARG A 92 -8.58 -7.93 -17.73
C ARG A 92 -10.00 -8.36 -17.34
N ILE A 93 -10.32 -8.35 -16.03
CA ILE A 93 -11.63 -8.73 -15.52
C ILE A 93 -12.72 -7.72 -15.92
N ILE A 94 -12.40 -6.42 -15.94
CA ILE A 94 -13.33 -5.38 -16.44
C ILE A 94 -13.77 -5.69 -17.87
N GLU A 95 -12.82 -6.03 -18.75
CA GLU A 95 -13.10 -6.35 -20.14
C GLU A 95 -13.95 -7.63 -20.28
N GLU A 96 -13.71 -8.64 -19.43
CA GLU A 96 -14.53 -9.85 -19.37
C GLU A 96 -15.97 -9.57 -18.92
N ARG A 97 -16.15 -8.62 -17.99
CA ARG A 97 -17.44 -8.28 -17.38
C ARG A 97 -18.20 -7.15 -18.09
N LYS A 98 -17.66 -6.56 -19.16
CA LYS A 98 -18.17 -5.33 -19.81
C LYS A 98 -19.65 -5.37 -20.25
N ASN A 99 -20.20 -6.55 -20.50
CA ASN A 99 -21.60 -6.74 -20.90
C ASN A 99 -22.56 -6.85 -19.70
N ALA A 100 -22.04 -7.03 -18.49
CA ALA A 100 -22.82 -7.23 -17.26
C ALA A 100 -22.66 -6.06 -16.28
N VAL A 101 -21.47 -5.45 -16.22
CA VAL A 101 -21.15 -4.37 -15.28
C VAL A 101 -20.40 -3.26 -16.02
N ARG A 102 -20.79 -2.01 -15.79
CA ARG A 102 -20.04 -0.83 -16.19
C ARG A 102 -19.15 -0.41 -15.02
N TYR A 103 -17.87 -0.18 -15.30
CA TYR A 103 -16.92 0.27 -14.29
C TYR A 103 -16.40 1.68 -14.60
N GLU A 104 -16.32 2.53 -13.58
CA GLU A 104 -15.57 3.78 -13.61
C GLU A 104 -14.36 3.66 -12.68
N ILE A 105 -13.17 3.88 -13.23
CA ILE A 105 -11.91 3.75 -12.51
C ILE A 105 -11.23 5.13 -12.41
N SER A 106 -10.75 5.45 -11.21
CA SER A 106 -9.90 6.60 -10.99
C SER A 106 -8.70 6.24 -10.12
N VAL A 107 -7.58 6.89 -10.38
CA VAL A 107 -6.30 6.65 -9.69
C VAL A 107 -5.83 7.95 -9.06
N SER A 108 -5.45 7.87 -7.79
CA SER A 108 -4.72 8.91 -7.08
C SER A 108 -3.38 8.37 -6.64
N VAL A 109 -2.34 9.21 -6.73
CA VAL A 109 -1.00 8.89 -6.23
C VAL A 109 -0.60 9.94 -5.23
N LEU A 110 -0.27 9.49 -4.01
CA LEU A 110 0.03 10.35 -2.88
C LEU A 110 1.18 9.79 -2.05
N GLU A 111 1.83 10.66 -1.30
CA GLU A 111 2.75 10.26 -0.25
C GLU A 111 2.27 10.74 1.11
N VAL A 112 2.55 9.93 2.13
CA VAL A 112 2.49 10.36 3.53
C VAL A 112 3.93 10.53 4.00
N TYR A 113 4.33 11.78 4.16
CA TYR A 113 5.65 12.16 4.64
C TYR A 113 5.50 13.08 5.85
N ASN A 114 6.16 12.75 6.96
CA ASN A 114 6.17 13.58 8.16
C ASN A 114 4.75 13.95 8.68
N GLU A 115 3.81 13.00 8.65
CA GLU A 115 2.39 13.18 9.00
C GLU A 115 1.65 14.25 8.16
N GLN A 116 2.12 14.49 6.94
CA GLN A 116 1.48 15.31 5.93
C GLN A 116 1.17 14.48 4.69
N ILE A 117 0.02 14.74 4.09
CA ILE A 117 -0.39 14.13 2.83
C ILE A 117 0.02 15.07 1.70
N ARG A 118 0.72 14.52 0.71
CA ARG A 118 1.11 15.24 -0.50
C ARG A 118 0.58 14.53 -1.73
N ASP A 119 -0.03 15.30 -2.62
CA ASP A 119 -0.45 14.80 -3.93
C ASP A 119 0.75 14.75 -4.88
N LEU A 120 0.96 13.60 -5.50
CA LEU A 120 2.05 13.34 -6.44
C LEU A 120 1.65 13.47 -7.91
N LEU A 121 0.37 13.70 -8.20
CA LEU A 121 -0.14 13.95 -9.57
C LEU A 121 -0.29 15.45 -9.88
N VAL A 122 -0.21 16.31 -8.86
CA VAL A 122 -0.26 17.77 -9.03
C VAL A 122 1.07 18.30 -9.59
N SER A 123 0.99 19.18 -10.59
CA SER A 123 2.17 19.86 -11.13
C SER A 123 2.86 20.74 -10.08
N GLY A 124 4.20 20.81 -10.11
CA GLY A 124 5.01 21.45 -9.06
C GLY A 124 4.66 22.90 -8.69
N SER A 125 3.98 23.66 -9.55
CA SER A 125 3.50 25.02 -9.26
C SER A 125 2.30 25.07 -8.30
N GLN A 126 1.55 23.98 -8.15
CA GLN A 126 0.38 23.88 -7.27
C GLN A 126 0.66 23.02 -6.01
N GLN A 127 1.85 22.42 -5.92
CA GLN A 127 2.23 21.54 -4.83
C GLN A 127 2.44 22.36 -3.53
N GLY A 128 1.71 22.01 -2.46
CA GLY A 128 1.82 22.69 -1.16
C GLY A 128 0.95 23.94 -0.98
N VAL A 129 0.13 24.32 -1.98
CA VAL A 129 -0.78 25.48 -1.89
C VAL A 129 -1.94 25.23 -0.92
N LYS A 130 -2.33 23.96 -0.73
CA LYS A 130 -3.41 23.55 0.19
C LYS A 130 -2.97 22.38 1.05
N ARG A 131 -3.27 22.46 2.35
CA ARG A 131 -3.11 21.34 3.27
C ARG A 131 -4.20 20.32 2.97
N LEU A 132 -3.80 19.11 2.61
CA LEU A 132 -4.70 17.98 2.39
C LEU A 132 -5.09 17.36 3.74
N GLU A 133 -6.39 17.24 3.98
CA GLU A 133 -6.95 16.70 5.21
C GLU A 133 -7.93 15.56 4.93
N ILE A 134 -7.94 14.57 5.82
CA ILE A 134 -8.82 13.40 5.71
C ILE A 134 -10.19 13.82 6.23
N LYS A 135 -11.22 13.53 5.44
CA LYS A 135 -12.63 13.73 5.81
C LYS A 135 -13.39 12.43 5.64
N GLN A 136 -14.51 12.32 6.33
CA GLN A 136 -15.45 11.22 6.17
C GLN A 136 -16.66 11.75 5.38
N ASP A 137 -17.10 11.04 4.34
CA ASP A 137 -18.33 11.37 3.62
C ASP A 137 -19.58 10.86 4.37
N GLY A 138 -20.76 11.16 3.82
CA GLY A 138 -22.04 10.77 4.43
C GLY A 138 -22.28 9.26 4.50
N GLU A 139 -21.54 8.47 3.73
CA GLU A 139 -21.59 7.00 3.70
C GLU A 139 -20.55 6.38 4.65
N GLY A 140 -19.75 7.21 5.32
CA GLY A 140 -18.73 6.76 6.26
C GLY A 140 -17.37 6.49 5.62
N MET A 141 -17.21 6.72 4.31
CA MET A 141 -15.97 6.48 3.57
C MET A 141 -14.99 7.65 3.76
N HIS A 142 -13.73 7.33 4.04
CA HIS A 142 -12.70 8.34 4.31
C HIS A 142 -12.07 8.80 2.99
N HIS A 143 -11.97 10.10 2.74
CA HIS A 143 -11.37 10.63 1.51
C HIS A 143 -10.56 11.89 1.81
N VAL A 144 -9.80 12.35 0.82
CA VAL A 144 -8.95 13.53 0.93
C VAL A 144 -9.42 14.56 -0.10
N PRO A 145 -10.31 15.50 0.27
CA PRO A 145 -10.77 16.52 -0.66
C PRO A 145 -9.60 17.33 -1.23
N GLY A 146 -9.59 17.48 -2.55
CA GLY A 146 -8.54 18.19 -3.28
C GLY A 146 -7.37 17.31 -3.72
N LEU A 147 -7.40 16.01 -3.42
CA LEU A 147 -6.55 15.03 -4.09
C LEU A 147 -7.01 14.84 -5.53
N VAL A 148 -6.06 14.75 -6.47
CA VAL A 148 -6.33 14.48 -7.88
C VAL A 148 -6.82 13.04 -8.03
N GLU A 149 -7.98 12.90 -8.66
CA GLU A 149 -8.56 11.62 -9.10
C GLU A 149 -8.44 11.54 -10.62
N ALA A 150 -7.37 10.91 -11.11
CA ALA A 150 -7.16 10.75 -12.55
C ALA A 150 -8.06 9.62 -13.06
N HIS A 151 -9.07 9.96 -13.85
CA HIS A 151 -9.90 8.95 -14.52
C HIS A 151 -9.08 8.21 -15.58
N VAL A 152 -9.19 6.88 -15.56
CA VAL A 152 -8.41 5.99 -16.42
C VAL A 152 -9.32 4.96 -17.08
N ASN A 153 -9.09 4.70 -18.36
CA ASN A 153 -9.91 3.79 -19.17
C ASN A 153 -9.14 2.55 -19.64
N ASN A 154 -7.82 2.54 -19.46
CA ASN A 154 -6.96 1.44 -19.89
C ASN A 154 -5.65 1.43 -19.08
N MET A 155 -4.90 0.35 -19.22
CA MET A 155 -3.64 0.13 -18.50
C MET A 155 -2.55 1.17 -18.84
N ASN A 156 -2.56 1.75 -20.04
CA ASN A 156 -1.58 2.78 -20.41
C ASN A 156 -1.80 4.07 -19.61
N GLU A 157 -3.06 4.51 -19.47
CA GLU A 157 -3.42 5.69 -18.68
C GLU A 157 -3.09 5.50 -17.19
N VAL A 158 -3.35 4.30 -16.66
CA VAL A 158 -2.94 3.91 -15.30
C VAL A 158 -1.43 4.03 -15.15
N TRP A 159 -0.68 3.43 -16.07
CA TRP A 159 0.79 3.42 -16.01
C TRP A 159 1.38 4.83 -16.07
N GLU A 160 0.82 5.69 -16.92
CA GLU A 160 1.23 7.11 -16.99
C GLU A 160 0.97 7.86 -15.68
N ALA A 161 -0.15 7.60 -15.00
CA ALA A 161 -0.44 8.18 -13.68
C ALA A 161 0.56 7.69 -12.61
N LEU A 162 0.82 6.38 -12.55
CA LEU A 162 1.79 5.80 -11.61
C LEU A 162 3.21 6.35 -11.87
N ARG A 163 3.63 6.44 -13.13
CA ARG A 163 4.93 6.97 -13.53
C ARG A 163 5.08 8.45 -13.19
N THR A 164 4.04 9.25 -13.42
CA THR A 164 3.99 10.65 -13.01
C THR A 164 4.23 10.78 -11.50
N GLY A 165 3.53 9.98 -10.69
CA GLY A 165 3.69 9.99 -9.24
C GLY A 165 5.07 9.54 -8.77
N SER A 166 5.64 8.49 -9.37
CA SER A 166 6.99 8.00 -9.07
C SER A 166 8.06 9.07 -9.38
N ASN A 167 7.94 9.74 -10.53
CA ASN A 167 8.82 10.84 -10.90
C ASN A 167 8.72 12.03 -9.95
N ALA A 168 7.50 12.42 -9.55
CA ALA A 168 7.28 13.49 -8.59
C ALA A 168 7.92 13.18 -7.22
N ARG A 169 7.80 11.92 -6.76
CA ARG A 169 8.43 11.44 -5.52
C ARG A 169 9.97 11.50 -5.59
N ALA A 170 10.56 11.23 -6.75
CA ALA A 170 12.01 11.29 -6.94
C ALA A 170 12.55 12.74 -6.94
N VAL A 171 11.89 13.65 -7.68
CA VAL A 171 12.32 15.05 -7.85
C VAL A 171 12.22 15.87 -6.56
N GLY A 172 11.31 15.50 -5.64
CA GLY A 172 11.16 16.16 -4.34
C GLY A 172 12.37 16.04 -3.41
N SER A 173 13.44 15.34 -3.81
CA SER A 173 14.58 15.01 -2.96
C SER A 173 15.92 15.22 -3.65
N THR A 174 16.89 15.76 -2.93
CA THR A 174 18.30 15.82 -3.35
C THR A 174 18.99 14.45 -3.33
N ASN A 175 18.34 13.43 -2.76
CA ASN A 175 18.81 12.05 -2.68
C ASN A 175 17.62 11.08 -2.70
N ALA A 176 17.23 10.62 -3.89
CA ALA A 176 16.01 9.81 -4.12
C ALA A 176 15.91 8.55 -3.26
N ASN A 177 17.04 7.88 -2.96
CA ASN A 177 17.09 6.69 -2.11
C ASN A 177 16.82 6.99 -0.64
N GLU A 178 17.15 8.20 -0.18
CA GLU A 178 16.87 8.62 1.19
C GLU A 178 15.41 9.07 1.37
N HIS A 179 14.78 9.62 0.33
CA HIS A 179 13.40 10.07 0.45
C HIS A 179 12.40 8.91 0.37
N SER A 180 12.60 7.96 -0.54
CA SER A 180 11.72 6.79 -0.65
C SER A 180 11.71 5.92 0.61
N SER A 181 12.83 5.83 1.33
CA SER A 181 12.93 5.15 2.63
C SER A 181 12.21 5.88 3.77
N ARG A 182 11.80 7.13 3.57
CA ARG A 182 11.29 8.03 4.63
C ARG A 182 9.85 8.50 4.40
N SER A 183 9.24 8.15 3.28
CA SER A 183 7.84 8.47 2.95
C SER A 183 7.08 7.20 2.58
N HIS A 184 5.82 7.08 2.98
CA HIS A 184 4.93 6.02 2.46
C HIS A 184 4.39 6.45 1.10
N CYS A 185 4.64 5.66 0.05
CA CYS A 185 4.01 5.86 -1.25
C CYS A 185 2.73 5.06 -1.33
N ILE A 186 1.67 5.70 -1.80
CA ILE A 186 0.33 5.14 -1.83
C ILE A 186 -0.25 5.39 -3.22
N HIS A 187 -0.71 4.32 -3.86
CA HIS A 187 -1.63 4.39 -4.98
C HIS A 187 -3.02 4.00 -4.49
N CYS A 188 -3.99 4.88 -4.71
CA CYS A 188 -5.39 4.63 -4.42
C CYS A 188 -6.13 4.48 -5.74
N VAL A 189 -6.75 3.32 -5.94
CA VAL A 189 -7.60 3.05 -7.09
C VAL A 189 -9.03 2.99 -6.59
N MET A 190 -9.85 3.96 -6.99
CA MET A 190 -11.27 3.95 -6.68
C MET A 190 -12.02 3.33 -7.84
N VAL A 191 -12.88 2.37 -7.51
CA VAL A 191 -13.71 1.63 -8.46
C VAL A 191 -15.16 1.90 -8.13
N LYS A 192 -15.94 2.30 -9.13
CA LYS A 192 -17.40 2.32 -9.09
C LYS A 192 -17.91 1.31 -10.10
N GLY A 193 -18.74 0.37 -9.67
CA GLY A 193 -19.39 -0.61 -10.54
C GLY A 193 -20.89 -0.32 -10.63
N GLU A 194 -21.48 -0.45 -11.80
CA GLU A 194 -22.93 -0.40 -12.03
C GLU A 194 -23.35 -1.68 -12.76
N ASN A 195 -24.17 -2.51 -12.10
CA ASN A 195 -24.72 -3.72 -12.71
C ASN A 195 -25.79 -3.35 -13.73
N LEU A 196 -25.58 -3.73 -14.99
CA LEU A 196 -26.41 -3.32 -16.13
C LEU A 196 -27.79 -4.01 -16.15
N LEU A 197 -27.99 -5.07 -15.37
CA LEU A 197 -29.27 -5.79 -15.30
C LEU A 197 -30.24 -5.17 -14.30
N ASN A 198 -29.75 -4.74 -13.13
CA ASN A 198 -30.57 -4.28 -12.01
C ASN A 198 -30.29 -2.83 -11.57
N GLY A 199 -29.24 -2.19 -12.11
CA GLY A 199 -28.82 -0.83 -11.74
C GLY A 199 -28.15 -0.72 -10.37
N GLU A 200 -27.76 -1.83 -9.76
CA GLU A 200 -27.09 -1.83 -8.46
C GLU A 200 -25.67 -1.25 -8.59
N CYS A 201 -25.34 -0.29 -7.71
CA CYS A 201 -24.05 0.37 -7.72
C CYS A 201 -23.17 -0.12 -6.55
N THR A 202 -21.91 -0.41 -6.85
CA THR A 202 -20.87 -0.69 -5.85
C THR A 202 -19.79 0.38 -5.89
N ARG A 203 -19.13 0.59 -4.76
CA ARG A 203 -17.99 1.50 -4.63
C ARG A 203 -16.95 0.88 -3.73
N SER A 204 -15.71 0.81 -4.19
CA SER A 204 -14.60 0.22 -3.46
C SER A 204 -13.29 0.96 -3.69
N LYS A 205 -12.32 0.69 -2.82
CA LYS A 205 -10.95 1.18 -2.94
C LYS A 205 -9.96 0.04 -2.91
N LEU A 206 -8.97 0.12 -3.78
CA LEU A 206 -7.74 -0.65 -3.70
C LEU A 206 -6.59 0.29 -3.31
N TRP A 207 -5.95 -0.02 -2.18
CA TRP A 207 -4.74 0.65 -1.75
C TRP A 207 -3.53 -0.22 -2.06
N LEU A 208 -2.56 0.33 -2.78
CA LEU A 208 -1.27 -0.29 -3.08
C LEU A 208 -0.19 0.58 -2.46
N ILE A 209 0.48 0.05 -1.43
CA ILE A 209 1.30 0.87 -0.53
C ILE A 209 2.73 0.32 -0.42
N ASP A 210 3.70 1.18 -0.72
CA ASP A 210 5.11 0.98 -0.40
C ASP A 210 5.43 1.79 0.85
N LEU A 211 5.53 1.12 2.01
CA LEU A 211 5.76 1.78 3.29
C LEU A 211 7.21 2.28 3.41
N ALA A 212 7.41 3.31 4.23
CA ALA A 212 8.75 3.73 4.65
C ALA A 212 9.52 2.60 5.36
N GLY A 213 10.85 2.76 5.46
CA GLY A 213 11.73 1.83 6.17
C GLY A 213 11.34 1.67 7.64
N SER A 214 11.34 0.42 8.12
CA SER A 214 10.99 0.08 9.51
C SER A 214 12.17 0.13 10.48
N GLU A 215 13.36 0.51 10.02
CA GLU A 215 14.56 0.62 10.85
C GLU A 215 14.39 1.63 11.99
N ARG A 216 14.78 1.20 13.19
CA ARG A 216 14.84 2.07 14.37
C ARG A 216 16.19 2.78 14.38
N ILE A 217 16.17 4.10 14.34
CA ILE A 217 17.39 4.89 14.53
C ILE A 217 17.76 4.88 16.02
N ALA A 218 19.02 4.59 16.34
CA ALA A 218 19.54 4.78 17.69
C ALA A 218 19.45 6.27 18.06
N LYS A 219 18.90 6.58 19.25
CA LYS A 219 18.61 7.95 19.72
C LYS A 219 19.79 8.93 19.71
N THR A 220 21.01 8.46 19.44
CA THR A 220 22.27 9.19 19.62
C THR A 220 22.79 9.91 18.37
N GLU A 221 22.33 9.60 17.16
CA GLU A 221 23.03 10.06 15.92
C GLU A 221 22.32 11.17 15.13
N VAL A 222 21.11 11.59 15.51
CA VAL A 222 20.34 12.57 14.72
C VAL A 222 19.79 13.66 15.63
N GLN A 223 20.10 14.93 15.32
CA GLN A 223 19.60 16.10 16.05
C GLN A 223 18.71 16.97 15.15
N GLY A 224 17.87 17.81 15.77
CA GLY A 224 17.06 18.82 15.07
C GLY A 224 15.86 18.27 14.29
N GLU A 225 15.59 18.84 13.12
CA GLU A 225 14.41 18.50 12.29
C GLU A 225 14.43 17.06 11.79
N ARG A 226 15.61 16.53 11.47
CA ARG A 226 15.80 15.16 10.99
C ARG A 226 15.40 14.12 12.05
N LEU A 227 15.54 14.45 13.35
CA LEU A 227 15.04 13.60 14.43
C LEU A 227 13.51 13.59 14.49
N LYS A 228 12.86 14.75 14.32
CA LYS A 228 11.38 14.86 14.32
C LYS A 228 10.78 14.09 13.15
N GLU A 229 11.39 14.20 11.97
CA GLU A 229 11.02 13.46 10.78
C GLU A 229 11.08 11.95 11.03
N THR A 230 12.22 11.43 11.52
CA THR A 230 12.37 10.01 11.89
C THR A 230 11.34 9.56 12.92
N GLN A 231 11.04 10.38 13.92
CA GLN A 231 10.00 10.07 14.92
C GLN A 231 8.63 9.93 14.26
N ASN A 232 8.29 10.81 13.31
CA ASN A 232 7.01 10.77 12.61
C ASN A 232 6.89 9.57 11.66
N ILE A 233 7.98 9.18 10.99
CA ILE A 233 8.03 7.95 10.18
C ILE A 233 7.75 6.72 11.07
N ASN A 234 8.49 6.57 12.16
CA ASN A 234 8.29 5.45 13.09
C ASN A 234 6.92 5.49 13.78
N ARG A 235 6.36 6.68 14.01
CA ARG A 235 5.02 6.85 14.57
C ARG A 235 3.96 6.22 13.67
N SER A 236 4.01 6.50 12.36
CA SER A 236 3.03 5.95 11.41
C SER A 236 3.07 4.42 11.32
N LEU A 237 4.27 3.82 11.29
CA LEU A 237 4.44 2.36 11.31
C LEU A 237 4.02 1.73 12.65
N SER A 238 4.34 2.38 13.77
CA SER A 238 3.91 1.92 15.10
C SER A 238 2.39 1.95 15.23
N ALA A 239 1.76 3.04 14.79
CA ALA A 239 0.31 3.17 14.77
C ALA A 239 -0.36 2.10 13.88
N LEU A 240 0.24 1.76 12.73
CA LEU A 240 -0.24 0.68 11.89
C LEU A 240 -0.18 -0.67 12.63
N GLY A 241 0.93 -0.95 13.32
CA GLY A 241 1.07 -2.14 14.17
C GLY A 241 0.01 -2.19 15.28
N ASP A 242 -0.25 -1.07 15.96
CA ASP A 242 -1.26 -0.97 17.01
C ASP A 242 -2.68 -1.22 16.46
N VAL A 243 -3.00 -0.71 15.27
CA VAL A 243 -4.28 -0.93 14.58
C VAL A 243 -4.45 -2.41 14.23
N ILE A 244 -3.47 -3.03 13.56
CA ILE A 244 -3.52 -4.44 13.17
C ILE A 244 -3.67 -5.33 14.41
N SER A 245 -2.89 -5.07 15.47
CA SER A 245 -2.99 -5.81 16.73
C SER A 245 -4.35 -5.65 17.40
N SER A 246 -4.88 -4.43 17.43
CA SER A 246 -6.20 -4.15 18.00
C SER A 246 -7.33 -4.83 17.23
N LEU A 247 -7.23 -4.90 15.90
CA LEU A 247 -8.19 -5.61 15.04
C LEU A 247 -8.11 -7.13 15.26
N ALA A 248 -6.90 -7.70 15.27
CA ALA A 248 -6.69 -9.13 15.50
C ALA A 248 -7.19 -9.59 16.87
N THR A 249 -7.06 -8.74 17.90
CA THR A 249 -7.53 -9.01 19.27
C THR A 249 -8.99 -8.62 19.50
N LYS A 250 -9.69 -8.11 18.48
CA LYS A 250 -11.08 -7.63 18.58
C LYS A 250 -11.29 -6.61 19.70
N SER A 251 -10.31 -5.70 19.88
CA SER A 251 -10.41 -4.60 20.84
C SER A 251 -11.61 -3.71 20.53
N ALA A 252 -12.28 -3.21 21.58
CA ALA A 252 -13.42 -2.30 21.43
C ALA A 252 -13.03 -0.94 20.83
N HIS A 253 -11.77 -0.51 21.05
CA HIS A 253 -11.24 0.73 20.49
C HIS A 253 -10.06 0.43 19.58
N ILE A 254 -10.15 0.89 18.33
CA ILE A 254 -9.10 0.77 17.32
C ILE A 254 -8.48 2.17 17.06
N PRO A 255 -7.16 2.36 17.28
CA PRO A 255 -6.55 3.68 17.31
C PRO A 255 -6.20 4.25 15.90
N PHE A 256 -7.14 4.21 14.95
CA PHE A 256 -6.91 4.67 13.57
C PHE A 256 -6.41 6.12 13.46
N ARG A 257 -6.78 6.98 14.41
CA ARG A 257 -6.41 8.41 14.41
C ARG A 257 -4.98 8.69 14.90
N ASN A 258 -4.22 7.68 15.31
CA ASN A 258 -2.86 7.86 15.85
C ASN A 258 -1.84 8.29 14.79
N SER A 259 -2.12 8.05 13.50
CA SER A 259 -1.33 8.54 12.36
C SER A 259 -2.21 8.90 11.17
N LYS A 260 -1.69 9.69 10.23
CA LYS A 260 -2.35 9.95 8.94
C LYS A 260 -2.53 8.71 8.10
N LEU A 261 -1.53 7.82 8.08
CA LEU A 261 -1.59 6.56 7.34
C LEU A 261 -2.76 5.69 7.82
N THR A 262 -2.84 5.41 9.12
CA THR A 262 -3.92 4.59 9.68
C THR A 262 -5.30 5.25 9.56
N HIS A 263 -5.37 6.58 9.59
CA HIS A 263 -6.63 7.29 9.43
C HIS A 263 -7.12 7.27 7.97
N LEU A 264 -6.19 7.30 6.99
CA LEU A 264 -6.53 7.11 5.57
C LEU A 264 -7.11 5.73 5.31
N LEU A 265 -6.51 4.71 5.91
CA LEU A 265 -6.85 3.30 5.69
C LEU A 265 -7.96 2.79 6.63
N GLN A 266 -8.60 3.68 7.39
CA GLN A 266 -9.55 3.29 8.43
C GLN A 266 -10.72 2.46 7.87
N ASP A 267 -11.21 2.81 6.69
CA ASP A 267 -12.30 2.10 6.01
C ASP A 267 -11.84 0.86 5.21
N SER A 268 -10.52 0.59 5.21
CA SER A 268 -9.89 -0.43 4.34
C SER A 268 -9.01 -1.43 5.10
N LEU A 269 -8.85 -1.28 6.42
CA LEU A 269 -8.17 -2.22 7.32
C LEU A 269 -9.13 -2.99 8.23
N GLY A 270 -10.36 -2.52 8.39
CA GLY A 270 -11.37 -3.14 9.24
C GLY A 270 -12.62 -3.57 8.46
N GLY A 271 -13.60 -4.12 9.19
CA GLY A 271 -14.88 -4.54 8.61
C GLY A 271 -14.72 -5.76 7.70
N ASP A 272 -15.32 -5.68 6.52
CA ASP A 272 -15.29 -6.67 5.44
C ASP A 272 -14.17 -6.40 4.41
N SER A 273 -13.28 -5.45 4.70
CA SER A 273 -12.12 -5.15 3.86
C SER A 273 -11.11 -6.30 3.83
N LYS A 274 -10.40 -6.43 2.70
CA LYS A 274 -9.37 -7.47 2.52
C LYS A 274 -7.97 -6.84 2.59
N THR A 275 -7.17 -7.28 3.54
CA THR A 275 -5.81 -6.74 3.75
C THR A 275 -4.76 -7.80 3.55
N LEU A 276 -3.72 -7.48 2.78
CA LEU A 276 -2.54 -8.32 2.55
C LEU A 276 -1.26 -7.53 2.87
N MET A 277 -0.35 -8.16 3.60
CA MET A 277 0.92 -7.56 4.02
C MET A 277 2.08 -8.43 3.56
N PHE A 278 2.98 -7.86 2.76
CA PHE A 278 4.31 -8.41 2.54
C PHE A 278 5.27 -7.94 3.63
N VAL A 279 6.03 -8.86 4.23
CA VAL A 279 7.03 -8.56 5.26
C VAL A 279 8.43 -8.97 4.79
N GLN A 280 9.38 -8.04 4.83
CA GLN A 280 10.74 -8.18 4.28
C GLN A 280 11.84 -7.63 5.19
#